data_AF-A0A6A4ZRK6-F1
#
_entry.id   AF-A0A6A4ZRK6-F1
#
_cell.length_a   1.000
_cell.length_b   1.000
_cell.length_c   1.000
_cell.angle_alpha   90.00
_cell.angle_beta   90.00
_cell.angle_gamma   90.00
#
_symmetry.space_group_name_H-M   'P 1'
#
loop_
_entity.id
_entity.type
_entity.pdbx_description
1 polymer ?
#
loop_
_entity_poly.entity_id
_entity_poly.type
_entity_poly.pdbx_seq_one_letter_code
_entity_poly.pdbx_strand_id
1 'polypeptide(L)'
;MAPEALRSGYYSVSADMYSFGCVLCELDTQRPLYADIDVPAKRIMHLILEEGLVPAVTPACPPAIRALAHQCFHQDASMRPTAFDVARDLDLFVHGDVGGGLV
;
A
#
# COMPACT_ATOMS: atom_id res chain seq x y z
N MET A 1 6.74 6.43 -3.17
CA MET A 1 7.89 5.63 -3.64
C MET A 1 8.36 4.72 -2.53
N ALA A 2 8.84 3.52 -2.85
CA ALA A 2 9.37 2.59 -1.86
C ALA A 2 10.64 3.16 -1.16
N PRO A 3 10.88 2.83 0.13
CA PRO A 3 12.04 3.32 0.86
C PRO A 3 13.38 3.01 0.18
N GLU A 4 13.56 1.79 -0.33
CA GLU A 4 14.80 1.36 -1.00
C GLU A 4 15.04 2.09 -2.33
N ALA A 5 13.96 2.43 -3.06
CA ALA A 5 14.04 3.20 -4.29
C ALA A 5 14.43 4.66 -3.99
N LEU A 6 13.93 5.24 -2.89
CA LEU A 6 14.34 6.56 -2.42
C LEU A 6 15.81 6.61 -1.97
N ARG A 7 16.33 5.53 -1.35
CA ARG A 7 17.72 5.48 -0.88
C ARG A 7 18.73 5.27 -2.01
N SER A 8 18.44 4.35 -2.93
CA SER A 8 19.42 3.87 -3.92
C SER A 8 19.16 4.33 -5.35
N GLY A 9 17.94 4.82 -5.65
CA GLY A 9 17.48 5.05 -7.01
C GLY A 9 17.21 3.76 -7.80
N TYR A 10 17.40 2.58 -7.18
CA TYR A 10 17.14 1.29 -7.81
C TYR A 10 15.66 0.92 -7.69
N TYR A 11 15.07 0.54 -8.81
CA TYR A 11 13.70 0.06 -8.89
C TYR A 11 13.71 -1.45 -9.10
N SER A 12 12.84 -2.13 -8.37
CA SER A 12 12.65 -3.56 -8.42
C SER A 12 11.16 -3.88 -8.51
N VAL A 13 10.83 -5.13 -8.86
CA VAL A 13 9.45 -5.62 -8.84
C VAL A 13 8.82 -5.42 -7.45
N SER A 14 9.56 -5.60 -6.36
CA SER A 14 9.06 -5.33 -5.01
C SER A 14 8.79 -3.85 -4.74
N ALA A 15 9.52 -2.93 -5.37
CA ALA A 15 9.26 -1.49 -5.29
C ALA A 15 7.99 -1.09 -6.06
N ASP A 16 7.68 -1.78 -7.17
CA ASP A 16 6.40 -1.64 -7.87
C ASP A 16 5.24 -2.08 -6.97
N MET A 17 5.40 -3.17 -6.21
CA MET A 17 4.37 -3.64 -5.28
C MET A 17 4.11 -2.66 -4.14
N TYR A 18 5.13 -1.96 -3.65
CA TYR A 18 4.91 -0.83 -2.72
C TYR A 18 4.08 0.28 -3.37
N SER A 19 4.39 0.61 -4.63
CA SER A 19 3.65 1.64 -5.38
C SER A 19 2.22 1.20 -5.68
N PHE A 20 1.97 -0.10 -5.85
CA PHE A 20 0.63 -0.65 -5.94
C PHE A 20 -0.16 -0.46 -4.64
N GLY A 21 0.46 -0.67 -3.48
CA GLY A 21 -0.14 -0.33 -2.18
C GLY A 21 -0.54 1.14 -2.09
N CYS A 22 0.31 2.05 -2.61
CA CYS A 22 -0.04 3.48 -2.70
C CYS A 22 -1.30 3.71 -3.54
N VAL A 23 -1.42 3.05 -4.70
CA VAL A 23 -2.61 3.13 -5.56
C VAL A 23 -3.85 2.65 -4.84
N LEU A 24 -3.78 1.54 -4.08
CA LEU A 24 -4.91 1.09 -3.25
C LEU A 24 -5.36 2.16 -2.25
N CYS A 25 -4.40 2.84 -1.60
CA CYS A 25 -4.71 3.93 -0.67
C CYS A 25 -5.34 5.15 -1.38
N GLU A 26 -4.85 5.55 -2.55
CA GLU A 26 -5.46 6.65 -3.31
C GLU A 26 -6.86 6.29 -3.83
N LEU A 27 -7.06 5.05 -4.26
CA LEU A 27 -8.39 4.56 -4.66
C LEU A 27 -9.38 4.54 -3.50
N ASP A 28 -8.96 4.13 -2.31
CA ASP A 28 -9.85 4.12 -1.15
C ASP A 28 -10.16 5.54 -0.65
N THR A 29 -9.13 6.40 -0.56
CA THR A 29 -9.27 7.74 0.00
C THR A 29 -9.82 8.77 -0.99
N GLN A 30 -9.72 8.49 -2.31
CA GLN A 30 -10.04 9.41 -3.40
C GLN A 30 -9.30 10.76 -3.27
N ARG A 31 -8.07 10.72 -2.72
CA ARG A 31 -7.21 11.87 -2.48
C ARG A 31 -5.76 11.55 -2.85
N PRO A 32 -4.95 12.58 -3.20
CA PRO A 32 -3.52 12.40 -3.32
C PRO A 32 -2.89 11.87 -2.03
N LEU A 33 -1.86 11.03 -2.15
CA LEU A 33 -1.11 10.55 -0.99
C LEU A 33 -0.61 11.70 -0.10
N TYR A 34 -0.79 11.53 1.21
CA TYR A 34 -0.34 12.47 2.24
C TYR A 34 -0.91 13.90 2.09
N ALA A 35 -2.05 14.08 1.40
CA ALA A 35 -2.69 15.39 1.22
C ALA A 35 -3.01 16.11 2.54
N ASP A 36 -3.17 15.35 3.64
CA ASP A 36 -3.45 15.89 4.96
C ASP A 36 -2.17 16.26 5.77
N ILE A 37 -0.98 16.08 5.20
CA ILE A 37 0.30 16.42 5.84
C ILE A 37 0.89 17.69 5.19
N ASP A 38 0.75 18.82 5.87
CA ASP A 38 1.24 20.13 5.39
C ASP A 38 2.75 20.32 5.62
N VAL A 39 3.56 19.52 4.91
CA VAL A 39 5.02 19.65 4.88
C VAL A 39 5.55 19.47 3.46
N PRO A 40 6.73 20.02 3.13
CA PRO A 40 7.32 19.83 1.80
C PRO A 40 7.55 18.35 1.49
N ALA A 41 7.47 17.97 0.20
CA ALA A 41 7.69 16.59 -0.26
C ALA A 41 9.01 15.98 0.24
N LYS A 42 10.06 16.79 0.38
CA LYS A 42 11.35 16.35 0.96
C LYS A 42 11.22 15.87 2.41
N ARG A 43 10.36 16.51 3.21
CA ARG A 43 10.08 16.06 4.58
C ARG A 43 9.27 14.77 4.55
N ILE A 44 8.28 14.62 3.67
CA ILE A 44 7.56 13.35 3.49
C ILE A 44 8.51 12.20 3.16
N MET A 45 9.44 12.39 2.22
CA MET A 45 10.45 11.38 1.89
C MET A 45 11.30 11.00 3.11
N HIS A 46 11.69 11.97 3.93
CA HIS A 46 12.41 11.68 5.17
C HIS A 46 11.55 10.89 6.17
N LEU A 47 10.26 11.23 6.33
CA LEU A 47 9.35 10.48 7.20
C LEU A 47 9.19 9.02 6.74
N ILE A 48 9.11 8.79 5.42
CA ILE A 48 9.05 7.42 4.85
C ILE A 48 10.32 6.65 5.18
N LEU A 49 11.48 7.28 5.01
CA LEU A 49 12.78 6.64 5.17
C LEU A 49 13.15 6.35 6.62
N GLU A 50 12.93 7.32 7.51
CA GLU A 50 13.49 7.32 8.86
C GLU A 50 12.45 7.07 9.95
N GLU A 51 11.18 7.41 9.69
CA GLU A 51 10.08 7.27 10.66
C GLU A 51 9.09 6.17 10.26
N GLY A 52 9.32 5.50 9.12
CA GLY A 52 8.48 4.40 8.64
C GLY A 52 7.08 4.83 8.22
N LEU A 53 6.89 6.10 7.82
CA LEU A 53 5.61 6.59 7.34
C LEU A 53 5.14 5.78 6.12
N VAL A 54 3.92 5.26 6.20
CA VAL A 54 3.25 4.56 5.10
C VAL A 54 1.89 5.23 4.82
N PRO A 55 1.39 5.17 3.58
CA PRO A 55 0.03 5.59 3.29
C PRO A 55 -1.00 4.81 4.11
N ALA A 56 -2.13 5.44 4.41
CA ALA A 56 -3.23 4.83 5.12
C ALA A 56 -4.50 4.86 4.27
N VAL A 57 -5.31 3.82 4.40
CA VAL A 57 -6.69 3.77 3.90
C VAL A 57 -7.65 4.38 4.92
N THR A 58 -8.84 4.76 4.50
CA THR A 58 -9.92 5.24 5.36
C THR A 58 -10.39 4.16 6.35
N PRO A 59 -11.05 4.51 7.46
CA PRO A 59 -11.66 3.53 8.36
C PRO A 59 -12.75 2.67 7.71
N ALA A 60 -13.39 3.15 6.64
CA ALA A 60 -14.43 2.44 5.92
C ALA A 60 -13.88 1.41 4.89
N CYS A 61 -12.58 1.46 4.59
CA CYS A 61 -11.94 0.53 3.67
C CYS A 61 -12.18 -0.93 4.06
N PRO A 62 -12.63 -1.80 3.13
CA PRO A 62 -12.82 -3.22 3.39
C PRO A 62 -11.57 -3.85 4.04
N PRO A 63 -11.72 -4.70 5.08
CA PRO A 63 -10.57 -5.27 5.81
C PRO A 63 -9.58 -6.01 4.91
N ALA A 64 -10.07 -6.71 3.88
CA ALA A 64 -9.23 -7.42 2.92
C ALA A 64 -8.31 -6.46 2.13
N ILE A 65 -8.86 -5.33 1.65
CA ILE A 65 -8.10 -4.33 0.91
C ILE A 65 -7.10 -3.61 1.82
N ARG A 66 -7.51 -3.28 3.06
CA ARG A 66 -6.61 -2.71 4.07
C ARG A 66 -5.41 -3.63 4.34
N ALA A 67 -5.67 -4.93 4.53
CA ALA A 67 -4.63 -5.91 4.80
C ALA A 67 -3.67 -6.03 3.60
N LEU A 68 -4.20 -6.06 2.38
CA LEU A 68 -3.43 -6.13 1.15
C LEU A 68 -2.52 -4.90 0.96
N ALA A 69 -3.06 -3.69 1.17
CA ALA A 69 -2.28 -2.45 1.12
C ALA A 69 -1.16 -2.45 2.17
N HIS A 70 -1.46 -2.88 3.40
CA HIS A 70 -0.45 -2.98 4.46
C HIS A 70 0.67 -3.98 4.13
N GLN A 71 0.35 -5.13 3.54
CA GLN A 71 1.34 -6.10 3.08
C GLN A 71 2.25 -5.52 1.98
N CYS A 72 1.69 -4.72 1.07
CA CYS A 72 2.48 -4.00 0.06
C CYS A 72 3.50 -3.03 0.66
N PHE A 73 3.26 -2.51 1.87
CA PHE A 73 4.15 -1.58 2.57
C PHE A 73 5.15 -2.26 3.51
N HIS A 74 5.34 -3.58 3.42
CA HIS A 74 6.32 -4.27 4.26
C HIS A 74 7.72 -3.67 4.09
N GLN A 75 8.41 -3.45 5.23
CA GLN A 75 9.74 -2.84 5.28
C GLN A 75 10.78 -3.67 4.55
N ASP A 76 10.80 -4.98 4.81
CA ASP A 76 11.53 -5.94 3.97
C ASP A 76 10.84 -6.09 2.62
N ALA A 77 11.51 -5.67 1.56
CA ALA A 77 10.99 -5.70 0.20
C ALA A 77 10.72 -7.12 -0.30
N SER A 78 11.42 -8.13 0.21
CA SER A 78 11.22 -9.54 -0.16
C SER A 78 9.95 -10.16 0.42
N MET A 79 9.39 -9.53 1.45
CA MET A 79 8.17 -9.97 2.14
C MET A 79 6.90 -9.33 1.58
N ARG A 80 7.03 -8.43 0.60
CA ARG A 80 5.88 -7.85 -0.10
C ARG A 80 5.25 -8.90 -1.03
N PRO A 81 3.92 -8.90 -1.20
CA PRO A 81 3.25 -9.86 -2.07
C PRO A 81 3.68 -9.66 -3.52
N THR A 82 3.69 -10.71 -4.32
CA THR A 82 3.90 -10.59 -5.76
C THR A 82 2.65 -10.03 -6.45
N ALA A 83 2.79 -9.53 -7.68
CA ALA A 83 1.64 -9.13 -8.48
C ALA A 83 0.64 -10.29 -8.69
N PHE A 84 1.13 -11.52 -8.75
CA PHE A 84 0.29 -12.72 -8.85
C PHE A 84 -0.52 -12.95 -7.56
N ASP A 85 0.10 -12.84 -6.39
CA ASP A 85 -0.59 -12.97 -5.11
C ASP A 85 -1.66 -11.89 -4.95
N VAL A 86 -1.32 -10.64 -5.27
CA VAL A 86 -2.27 -9.52 -5.24
C VAL A 86 -3.44 -9.73 -6.19
N ALA A 87 -3.18 -10.16 -7.43
CA ALA A 87 -4.24 -10.41 -8.40
C ALA A 87 -5.18 -11.53 -7.94
N ARG A 88 -4.64 -12.61 -7.39
CA ARG A 88 -5.43 -13.71 -6.80
C ARG A 88 -6.30 -13.20 -5.64
N ASP A 89 -5.72 -12.45 -4.72
CA ASP A 89 -6.43 -11.99 -3.52
C ASP A 89 -7.52 -10.97 -3.87
N LEU A 90 -7.29 -10.13 -4.89
CA LEU A 90 -8.31 -9.23 -5.43
C LEU A 90 -9.42 -9.97 -6.17
N ASP A 91 -9.09 -11.01 -6.94
CA ASP A 91 -10.09 -11.84 -7.61
C ASP A 91 -11.01 -12.53 -6.60
N LEU A 92 -10.43 -13.08 -5.52
CA LEU A 92 -11.19 -13.62 -4.40
C LEU A 92 -12.04 -12.57 -3.70
N PHE A 93 -11.56 -11.34 -3.55
CA PHE A 93 -12.36 -10.26 -2.96
C PHE A 93 -13.55 -9.85 -3.84
N VAL A 94 -13.36 -9.77 -5.16
CA VAL A 94 -14.40 -9.32 -6.10
C VAL A 94 -15.44 -10.41 -6.39
N HIS A 95 -14.98 -11.66 -6.57
CA HIS A 95 -15.84 -12.77 -7.00
C HIS A 95 -16.16 -13.78 -5.89
N GLY A 96 -15.41 -13.75 -4.79
CA GLY A 96 -15.55 -14.69 -3.68
C GLY A 96 -16.63 -14.33 -2.65
N ASP A 97 -17.47 -13.33 -2.89
CA ASP A 97 -18.66 -13.11 -2.06
C ASP A 97 -19.82 -14.02 -2.48
N VAL A 98 -19.71 -15.30 -2.09
CA VAL A 98 -20.86 -16.10 -1.69
C VAL A 98 -20.67 -16.45 -0.22
N GLY A 99 -20.99 -15.51 0.66
CA GLY A 99 -21.49 -15.81 2.01
C GLY A 99 -20.54 -15.47 3.16
N GLY A 100 -20.91 -14.44 3.91
CA GLY A 100 -20.28 -14.14 5.19
C GLY A 100 -20.98 -13.10 6.04
N GLY A 101 -22.32 -13.14 6.07
CA GLY A 101 -23.02 -12.78 7.30
C GLY A 101 -22.95 -13.95 8.30
N LEU A 102 -22.97 -13.61 9.60
CA LEU A 102 -22.87 -14.47 10.80
C LEU A 102 -21.40 -14.88 11.10
N VAL A 103 -20.76 -14.41 12.18
CA VAL A 103 -21.19 -14.43 13.59
C VAL A 103 -20.71 -13.17 14.34
#